data_AF-A0AAD9BKP2-F1
#
_entry.id   AF-A0AAD9BKP2-F1
#
_cell.length_a   1.000
_cell.length_b   1.000
_cell.length_c   1.000
_cell.angle_alpha   90.00
_cell.angle_beta   90.00
_cell.angle_gamma   90.00
#
_symmetry.space_group_name_H-M   'P 1'
#
loop_
_entity.id
_entity.type
_entity.pdbx_description
1 polymer ?
#
loop_
_entity_poly.entity_id
_entity_poly.type
_entity_poly.pdbx_seq_one_letter_code
_entity_poly.pdbx_strand_id
1 'polypeptide(L)' 'MRTVRDEVWKKSKDGRVCSEMHVRFKEDFSKEDREARSKLWPLVQEARRKGKRAFLKEGFALIDNKRVDPE' A
#
# COMPACT_ATOMS: atom_id res chain seq x y z
N MET A 1 1.81 21.51 19.53
CA MET A 1 0.36 21.18 19.55
C MET A 1 -0.02 20.23 18.40
N ARG A 2 0.71 19.12 18.20
CA ARG A 2 0.42 18.08 17.18
C ARG A 2 0.07 16.71 17.80
N THR A 3 0.45 16.48 19.04
CA THR A 3 0.27 15.21 19.78
C THR A 3 -1.18 14.76 19.89
N VAL A 4 -2.11 15.66 20.24
CA VAL A 4 -3.53 15.30 20.37
C VAL A 4 -4.13 14.86 19.03
N ARG A 5 -3.75 15.52 17.92
CA ARG A 5 -4.21 15.13 16.58
C ARG A 5 -3.70 13.74 16.22
N ASP A 6 -2.42 13.47 16.42
CA ASP A 6 -1.81 12.19 16.06
C ASP A 6 -2.35 11.04 16.92
N GLU A 7 -2.62 11.29 18.21
CA GLU A 7 -3.27 10.32 19.10
C GLU A 7 -4.71 10.00 18.68
N VAL A 8 -5.50 11.04 18.34
CA VAL A 8 -6.86 10.84 17.83
C VAL A 8 -6.81 10.08 16.51
N TRP A 9 -5.92 10.44 15.59
CA TRP A 9 -5.74 9.74 14.32
C TRP A 9 -5.40 8.26 14.53
N LYS A 10 -4.45 7.96 15.44
CA LYS A 10 -4.03 6.59 15.75
C LYS A 10 -5.13 5.75 16.40
N LYS A 11 -5.98 6.35 17.24
CA LYS A 11 -7.12 5.65 17.87
C LYS A 11 -8.27 5.44 16.88
N SER A 12 -8.53 6.44 16.02
CA SER A 12 -9.63 6.38 15.06
C SER A 12 -9.40 5.35 13.95
N LYS A 13 -8.16 5.21 13.46
CA LYS A 13 -7.85 4.26 12.37
C LYS A 13 -8.09 2.79 12.73
N ASP A 14 -7.97 2.44 14.00
CA ASP A 14 -8.14 1.08 14.53
C ASP A 14 -9.49 0.92 15.25
N GLY A 15 -10.39 1.91 15.11
CA GLY A 15 -11.70 1.89 15.72
C GLY A 15 -12.58 0.78 15.17
N ARG A 16 -13.39 0.16 16.03
CA ARG A 16 -14.30 -0.96 15.70
C ARG A 16 -15.24 -0.66 14.51
N VAL A 17 -15.69 0.58 14.38
CA VAL A 17 -16.53 1.02 13.24
C VAL A 17 -15.78 0.85 11.91
N CYS A 18 -14.47 1.11 11.89
CA CYS A 18 -13.66 1.01 10.67
C CYS A 18 -13.49 -0.44 10.24
N SER A 19 -13.29 -1.37 11.18
CA SER A 19 -13.19 -2.80 10.87
C SER A 19 -14.53 -3.39 10.42
N GLU A 20 -15.63 -3.05 11.11
CA GLU A 20 -16.99 -3.52 10.78
C GLU A 20 -17.48 -3.01 9.42
N MET A 21 -17.17 -1.75 9.07
CA MET A 21 -17.57 -1.15 7.79
C MET A 21 -16.52 -1.32 6.68
N HIS A 22 -15.44 -2.07 6.92
CA HIS A 22 -14.31 -2.23 6.00
C HIS A 22 -13.69 -0.90 5.50
N VAL A 23 -13.77 0.14 6.32
CA VAL A 23 -13.17 1.45 6.05
C VAL A 23 -11.72 1.46 6.51
N ARG A 24 -10.80 1.93 5.66
CA ARG A 24 -9.37 2.05 5.99
C ARG A 24 -8.90 3.46 5.78
N PHE A 25 -8.38 4.07 6.85
CA PHE A 25 -7.63 5.32 6.75
C PHE A 25 -6.21 5.00 6.29
N LYS A 26 -5.84 5.50 5.11
CA LYS A 26 -4.47 5.42 4.60
C LYS A 26 -4.09 6.80 4.08
N GLU A 27 -2.82 7.15 4.18
CA GLU A 27 -2.30 8.29 3.42
C GLU A 27 -2.66 8.11 1.95
N ASP A 28 -3.13 9.20 1.35
CA ASP A 28 -3.35 9.22 -0.08
C ASP A 28 -2.00 9.06 -0.79
N PHE A 29 -1.99 8.29 -1.87
CA PHE A 29 -0.77 8.14 -2.66
C PHE A 29 -0.49 9.45 -3.40
N SER A 30 0.77 9.87 -3.42
CA SER A 30 1.18 10.96 -4.30
C SER A 30 0.92 10.59 -5.77
N LYS A 31 1.00 11.57 -6.66
CA LYS A 31 0.84 11.31 -8.10
C LYS A 31 1.89 10.30 -8.58
N GLU A 32 3.12 10.46 -8.12
CA GLU A 32 4.26 9.60 -8.43
C GLU A 32 4.03 8.17 -7.92
N ASP A 33 3.52 8.02 -6.70
CA ASP A 33 3.17 6.70 -6.14
C ASP A 33 2.07 6.00 -6.95
N ARG A 34 1.04 6.75 -7.38
CA ARG A 34 -0.03 6.18 -8.22
C ARG A 34 0.51 5.70 -9.56
N GLU A 35 1.38 6.49 -10.19
CA GLU A 35 2.02 6.13 -11.46
C GLU A 35 2.93 4.91 -11.31
N ALA A 36 3.77 4.88 -10.28
CA ALA A 36 4.61 3.74 -9.94
C ALA A 36 3.79 2.46 -9.75
N ARG A 37 2.71 2.53 -8.98
CA ARG A 37 1.82 1.37 -8.76
C ARG A 37 1.13 0.93 -10.05
N SER A 38 0.72 1.87 -10.91
CA SER A 38 0.11 1.54 -12.21
C SER A 38 1.05 0.72 -13.10
N LYS A 39 2.34 1.07 -13.13
CA LYS A 39 3.36 0.34 -13.90
C LYS A 39 3.73 -1.02 -13.28
N LEU A 40 3.85 -1.07 -11.96
CA LEU A 40 4.34 -2.26 -11.25
C LEU A 40 3.24 -3.32 -10.99
N TRP A 41 1.98 -2.90 -10.88
CA TRP A 41 0.89 -3.80 -10.54
C TRP A 41 0.67 -4.93 -11.57
N PRO A 42 0.70 -4.68 -12.89
CA PRO A 42 0.65 -5.74 -13.89
C PRO A 42 1.77 -6.77 -13.73
N LEU A 43 3.00 -6.34 -13.45
CA LEU A 43 4.16 -7.22 -13.25
C LEU A 43 3.98 -8.12 -12.02
N VAL A 44 3.47 -7.55 -10.92
CA VAL A 44 3.15 -8.29 -9.70
C VAL A 44 2.04 -9.31 -9.95
N GLN A 45 0.99 -8.94 -10.69
CA GLN A 45 -0.10 -9.85 -11.04
C GLN A 45 0.40 -11.00 -11.92
N GLU A 46 1.22 -10.72 -12.93
CA GLU A 46 1.79 -11.74 -13.80
C GLU A 46 2.68 -12.71 -13.02
N ALA A 47 3.52 -12.19 -12.12
CA ALA A 47 4.36 -13.00 -11.24
C ALA A 47 3.52 -13.90 -10.33
N ARG A 48 2.44 -13.38 -9.73
CA ARG A 48 1.50 -14.19 -8.94
C ARG A 48 0.86 -15.31 -9.76
N ARG A 49 0.43 -15.00 -10.99
CA ARG A 49 -0.14 -15.99 -11.91
C ARG A 49 0.86 -17.10 -12.26
N LYS A 50 2.15 -16.76 -12.32
CA LYS A 50 3.27 -17.71 -12.51
C LYS A 50 3.66 -18.47 -11.23
N GLY A 51 2.90 -18.33 -10.14
CA GLY A 51 3.18 -18.99 -8.86
C GLY A 51 4.31 -18.34 -8.04
N LYS A 52 4.79 -17.17 -8.44
CA LYS A 52 5.90 -16.46 -7.78
C LYS A 52 5.41 -15.64 -6.59
N ARG A 53 6.29 -15.47 -5.60
CA ARG A 53 5.99 -14.62 -4.43
C ARG A 53 6.16 -13.16 -4.84
N ALA A 54 5.07 -12.47 -5.12
CA ALA A 54 5.09 -11.08 -5.55
C ALA A 54 4.23 -10.13 -4.70
N PHE A 55 4.83 -9.01 -4.30
CA PHE A 55 4.25 -7.99 -3.42
C PHE A 55 4.55 -6.58 -3.95
N LEU A 56 3.59 -5.67 -3.81
CA LEU A 56 3.78 -4.26 -4.12
C LEU A 56 4.02 -3.50 -2.81
N LYS A 57 5.14 -2.79 -2.72
CA LYS A 57 5.49 -1.88 -1.61
C LYS A 57 5.40 -0.43 -2.07
N GLU A 58 5.65 0.51 -1.17
CA GLU A 58 5.67 1.95 -1.47
C GLU A 58 6.84 2.25 -2.42
N GLY A 59 6.53 2.69 -3.64
CA GLY A 59 7.51 3.02 -4.67
C GLY A 59 8.20 1.86 -5.40
N PHE A 60 8.00 0.58 -5.01
CA PHE A 60 8.65 -0.57 -5.69
C PHE A 60 7.86 -1.88 -5.53
N ALA A 61 8.17 -2.89 -6.35
CA ALA A 61 7.67 -4.24 -6.24
C ALA A 61 8.76 -5.22 -5.78
N LEU A 62 8.36 -6.28 -5.09
CA LEU A 62 9.18 -7.43 -4.76
C LEU A 62 8.63 -8.64 -5.49
N ILE A 63 9.45 -9.29 -6.32
CA ILE A 63 9.09 -10.51 -7.06
C ILE A 63 10.18 -11.54 -6.79
N ASP A 64 9.83 -12.67 -6.16
CA ASP A 64 10.78 -13.70 -5.70
C ASP A 64 11.95 -13.11 -4.91
N ASN A 65 11.62 -12.22 -3.97
CA ASN A 65 12.57 -11.45 -3.14
C ASN A 65 13.50 -10.50 -3.92
N LYS A 66 13.32 -10.32 -5.24
CA LYS A 66 14.02 -9.31 -6.03
C LYS A 66 13.22 -8.02 -6.08
N ARG A 67 13.91 -6.90 -5.86
CA ARG A 67 13.35 -5.55 -6.00
C ARG A 67 13.20 -5.21 -7.49
N VAL A 68 12.05 -4.64 -7.83
CA VAL A 68 11.71 -4.12 -9.15
C VAL A 68 11.19 -2.69 -8.95
N ASP A 69 11.91 -1.72 -9.50
CA ASP A 69 11.55 -0.31 -9.43
C ASP A 69 10.68 0.09 -10.65
N PRO A 70 9.85 1.14 -10.53
CA PRO A 70 9.03 1.64 -11.63
C PRO A 70 9.94 2.43 -12.59
N GLU A 71 10.14 1.91 -13.81
CA GLU A 71 10.80 2.65 -14.92
C GLU A 71 9.96 3.84 -15.38
#